data_AF-A0A377CJY0-F1
#
_entry.id   AF-A0A377CJY0-F1
#
_cell.length_a   1.000
_cell.length_b   1.000
_cell.length_c   1.000
_cell.angle_alpha   90.00
_cell.angle_beta   90.00
_cell.angle_gamma   90.00
#
_symmetry.space_group_name_H-M   'P 1'
#
loop_
_entity.id
_entity.type
_entity.pdbx_description
1 polymer ?
#
loop_
_entity_poly.entity_id
_entity_poly.type
_entity_poly.pdbx_seq_one_letter_code
_entity_poly.pdbx_strand_id
1 'polypeptide(L)' 'MVEMEKGADLMQALVDSELQPSRGQARKTIASNAITINGEKQSDPEYFFKEEDRLFGRFTLLRSRQKELLSDLLEIMH' A
#
# COMPACT_ATOMS: atom_id res chain seq x y z
N MET A 1 9.22 -7.51 0.03
CA MET A 1 9.25 -6.67 -1.20
C MET A 1 8.38 -7.31 -2.26
N VAL A 2 7.48 -6.54 -2.87
CA VAL A 2 6.47 -7.04 -3.81
C VAL A 2 6.41 -6.14 -5.03
N GLU A 3 6.41 -6.75 -6.21
CA GLU A 3 6.27 -6.04 -7.48
C GLU A 3 4.79 -5.80 -7.75
N MET A 4 4.47 -4.60 -8.25
CA MET A 4 3.09 -4.22 -8.58
C MET A 4 3.00 -3.71 -10.01
N GLU A 5 1.96 -4.12 -10.72
CA GLU A 5 1.67 -3.61 -12.05
C GLU A 5 1.23 -2.14 -12.03
N LYS A 6 1.49 -1.43 -13.13
CA LYS A 6 0.92 -0.09 -13.36
C LYS A 6 -0.60 -0.14 -13.29
N GLY A 7 -1.18 0.74 -12.47
CA GLY A 7 -2.63 0.81 -12.26
C GLY A 7 -3.14 -0.13 -11.16
N ALA A 8 -2.25 -0.75 -10.39
CA ALA A 8 -2.65 -1.51 -9.22
C ALA A 8 -3.27 -0.61 -8.13
N ASP A 9 -4.26 -1.15 -7.43
CA ASP A 9 -4.98 -0.47 -6.35
C ASP A 9 -4.34 -0.75 -4.97
N LEU A 10 -4.59 0.13 -4.01
CA LEU A 10 -4.03 0.02 -2.66
C LEU A 10 -4.44 -1.27 -1.94
N MET A 11 -5.65 -1.79 -2.15
CA MET A 11 -6.06 -3.05 -1.53
C MET A 11 -5.24 -4.22 -2.07
N GLN A 12 -4.99 -4.25 -3.39
CA GLN A 12 -4.16 -5.28 -4.01
C GLN A 12 -2.73 -5.21 -3.46
N ALA A 13 -2.16 -4.01 -3.40
CA ALA A 13 -0.84 -3.76 -2.80
C ALA A 13 -0.69 -4.35 -1.41
N LEU A 14 -1.68 -4.12 -0.55
CA LEU A 14 -1.68 -4.59 0.84
C LEU A 14 -1.83 -6.10 0.97
N VAL A 15 -2.51 -6.75 0.02
CA VAL A 15 -2.65 -8.20 -0.01
C VAL A 15 -1.39 -8.85 -0.53
N ASP A 16 -0.85 -8.35 -1.65
CA ASP A 16 0.34 -8.94 -2.27
C ASP A 16 1.56 -8.79 -1.36
N SER A 17 1.69 -7.64 -0.67
CA SER A 17 2.72 -7.40 0.36
C SER A 17 2.52 -8.14 1.67
N GLU A 18 1.50 -9.00 1.78
CA GLU A 18 1.14 -9.75 2.99
C GLU A 18 0.83 -8.86 4.20
N LEU A 19 0.76 -7.54 4.03
CA LEU A 19 0.37 -6.59 5.06
C LEU A 19 -1.06 -6.82 5.52
N GLN A 20 -1.92 -7.38 4.66
CA GLN A 20 -3.31 -7.72 4.95
C GLN A 20 -3.65 -9.11 4.37
N PRO A 21 -4.41 -9.94 5.11
CA PRO A 21 -4.69 -11.31 4.68
C PRO A 21 -5.71 -11.42 3.54
N SER A 22 -6.41 -10.33 3.20
CA SER A 22 -7.42 -10.31 2.12
C SER A 22 -7.80 -8.88 1.72
N ARG A 23 -8.37 -8.73 0.52
CA ARG A 23 -8.89 -7.43 0.03
C ARG A 23 -9.97 -6.84 0.95
N GLY A 24 -10.84 -7.69 1.51
CA GLY A 24 -11.86 -7.25 2.45
C GLY A 24 -11.27 -6.69 3.75
N GLN A 25 -10.18 -7.30 4.25
CA GLN A 25 -9.47 -6.81 5.42
C GLN A 25 -8.67 -5.54 5.10
N ALA A 26 -8.03 -5.48 3.93
CA ALA A 26 -7.37 -4.28 3.43
C ALA A 26 -8.31 -3.08 3.34
N ARG A 27 -9.51 -3.25 2.76
CA ARG A 27 -10.54 -2.21 2.67
C ARG A 27 -10.87 -1.61 4.04
N LYS A 28 -11.08 -2.47 5.05
CA LYS A 28 -11.39 -2.03 6.43
C LYS A 28 -10.22 -1.27 7.06
N THR A 29 -8.99 -1.74 6.84
CA THR A 29 -7.77 -1.13 7.37
C THR A 29 -7.48 0.23 6.73
N ILE A 30 -7.76 0.38 5.43
CA ILE A 30 -7.68 1.68 4.75
C ILE A 30 -8.73 2.63 5.33
N ALA A 31 -10.00 2.22 5.35
CA ALA A 31 -11.10 3.04 5.87
C ALA A 31 -10.93 3.47 7.33
N SER A 32 -10.15 2.73 8.13
CA SER A 32 -9.82 3.07 9.52
C SER A 32 -8.67 4.07 9.68
N ASN A 33 -8.16 4.65 8.59
CA ASN A 33 -6.99 5.56 8.59
C ASN A 33 -5.71 4.92 9.15
N ALA A 34 -5.56 3.60 9.02
CA ALA A 34 -4.41 2.86 9.54
C ALA A 34 -3.26 2.70 8.52
N ILE A 35 -3.45 3.13 7.28
CA ILE A 35 -2.46 3.03 6.19
C ILE A 35 -1.84 4.40 5.90
N THR A 36 -0.54 4.41 5.63
CA THR A 36 0.15 5.57 5.06
C THR A 36 0.89 5.20 3.77
N ILE A 37 0.86 6.10 2.80
CA ILE A 37 1.61 6.07 1.55
C ILE A 37 2.64 7.20 1.60
N ASN A 38 3.93 6.88 1.50
CA ASN A 38 5.02 7.86 1.62
C ASN A 38 4.97 8.75 2.89
N GLY A 39 4.38 8.22 3.97
CA GLY A 39 4.21 8.93 5.23
C GLY A 39 2.90 9.72 5.36
N GLU A 40 2.12 9.85 4.28
CA GLU A 40 0.81 10.49 4.31
C GLU A 40 -0.31 9.47 4.53
N LYS A 41 -1.29 9.80 5.37
CA LYS A 41 -2.40 8.89 5.65
C LYS A 41 -3.30 8.74 4.44
N GLN A 42 -3.68 7.50 4.14
CA GLN A 42 -4.67 7.18 3.13
C GLN A 42 -5.86 6.47 3.76
N SER A 43 -7.07 6.93 3.42
CA SER A 43 -8.34 6.35 3.89
C SER A 43 -9.34 6.03 2.80
N ASP A 44 -9.04 6.37 1.56
CA ASP A 44 -9.82 5.99 0.40
C ASP A 44 -9.55 4.52 0.03
N PRO A 45 -10.53 3.62 0.18
CA PRO A 45 -10.34 2.22 -0.18
C PRO A 45 -10.26 1.99 -1.69
N GLU A 46 -10.73 2.94 -2.51
CA GLU A 46 -10.67 2.88 -3.97
C GLU A 46 -9.41 3.58 -4.53
N TYR A 47 -8.42 3.83 -3.66
CA TYR A 47 -7.18 4.50 -4.04
C TYR A 47 -6.36 3.71 -5.06
N PHE A 48 -5.95 4.40 -6.12
CA PHE A 48 -4.96 3.96 -7.09
C PHE A 48 -3.67 4.77 -6.95
N PHE A 49 -2.54 4.09 -7.06
CA PHE A 49 -1.24 4.77 -7.02
C PHE A 49 -1.07 5.70 -8.21
N LYS A 50 -0.61 6.91 -7.92
CA LYS A 50 -0.27 7.92 -8.92
C LYS A 50 1.22 7.87 -9.24
N GLU A 51 1.62 8.52 -10.33
CA GLU A 51 3.05 8.68 -10.64
C GLU A 51 3.81 9.43 -9.54
N GLU A 52 3.16 10.41 -8.91
CA GLU A 52 3.72 11.21 -7.81
C GLU A 52 4.03 10.36 -6.56
N ASP A 53 3.36 9.23 -6.37
CA ASP A 53 3.62 8.34 -5.23
C ASP A 53 4.92 7.53 -5.40
N ARG A 54 5.54 7.60 -6.58
CA ARG A 54 6.77 6.86 -6.88
C ARG A 54 7.99 7.72 -6.54
N LEU A 55 8.53 7.50 -5.34
CA LEU A 55 9.84 8.01 -4.93
C LEU A 55 10.91 7.51 -5.90
N PHE A 56 11.72 8.45 -6.41
CA PHE A 56 12.73 8.19 -7.44
C PHE A 56 12.16 7.55 -8.73
N GLY A 57 10.85 7.70 -8.97
CA GLY A 57 10.13 7.06 -10.08
C GLY A 57 10.00 5.54 -9.96
N ARG A 58 10.32 4.95 -8.81
CA ARG A 58 10.44 3.49 -8.63
C ARG A 58 9.79 2.96 -7.37
N PHE A 59 9.79 3.69 -6.25
CA PHE A 59 9.43 3.12 -4.95
C PHE A 59 8.21 3.80 -4.36
N THR A 60 7.37 3.03 -3.68
CA THR A 60 6.31 3.60 -2.85
C THR A 60 6.38 2.99 -1.46
N LEU A 61 6.40 3.82 -0.43
CA LEU A 61 6.48 3.36 0.95
C LEU A 61 5.08 3.13 1.50
N LEU A 62 4.73 1.88 1.71
CA LEU A 62 3.51 1.51 2.41
C LEU A 62 3.81 1.18 3.87
N ARG A 63 2.97 1.69 4.76
CA ARG A 63 3.02 1.31 6.17
C ARG A 63 1.60 1.15 6.70
N SER A 64 1.38 0.03 7.36
CA SER A 64 0.18 -0.24 8.14
C SER A 64 0.48 -0.09 9.63
N ARG A 65 -0.41 0.54 10.38
CA ARG A 65 -0.32 0.62 11.85
C ARG A 65 -1.01 -0.58 12.49
N GLN A 66 -0.64 -1.81 12.12
CA GLN A 66 -1.01 -2.98 12.91
C GLN A 66 0.01 -3.17 14.04
N LYS A 67 -0.49 -3.54 15.21
CA LYS A 67 0.30 -3.63 16.45
C LYS A 67 1.40 -4.71 16.41
N GLU A 68 1.44 -5.56 15.40
CA GLU A 68 2.49 -6.52 15.16
C GLU A 68 2.73 -6.67 13.64
N LEU A 69 4.00 -6.90 13.28
CA LEU A 69 4.56 -7.25 11.97
C LEU A 69 4.95 -6.14 10.96
N LEU A 70 6.28 -6.10 10.82
CA LEU A 70 7.19 -5.73 9.72
C LEU A 70 6.81 -4.62 8.73
N SER A 71 7.67 -3.61 8.71
CA SER A 71 7.79 -2.60 7.67
C SER A 71 8.47 -3.18 6.42
N ASP A 72 7.72 -3.37 5.34
CA ASP A 72 8.28 -3.80 4.05
C ASP A 72 8.21 -2.67 3.01
N LEU A 73 9.37 -2.37 2.42
CA LEU A 73 9.58 -1.39 1.35
C LEU A 73 9.18 -1.99 -0.02
N LEU A 74 8.54 -1.20 -0.89
CA LEU A 74 8.03 -1.63 -2.19
C LEU A 74 8.78 -0.96 -3.37
N GLU A 75 9.20 -1.74 -4.38
CA GLU A 75 9.76 -1.28 -5.67
C GLU A 75 8.82 -1.70 -6.82
N ILE A 76 8.47 -0.76 -7.70
CA ILE A 76 7.67 -0.96 -8.91
C ILE A 76 8.61 -0.90 -10.12
N MET A 77 8.68 -1.99 -10.88
CA MET A 77 9.31 -2.03 -12.20
C MET A 77 8.27 -2.20 -13.32
N HIS A 78 8.49 -1.37 -14.35
CA HIS A 78 7.84 -1.28 -15.68
C HIS A 78 6.40 -0.78 -15.85
#